data_AF-A0A2N2B1H8-F1
#
_entry.id   AF-A0A2N2B1H8-F1
#
_cell.length_a   1.000
_cell.length_b   1.000
_cell.length_c   1.000
_cell.angle_alpha   90.00
_cell.angle_beta   90.00
_cell.angle_gamma   90.00
#
_symmetry.space_group_name_H-M   'P 1'
#
loop_
_entity.id
_entity.type
_entity.pdbx_description
1 polymer ?
#
loop_
_entity_poly.entity_id
_entity_poly.type
_entity_poly.pdbx_seq_one_letter_code
_entity_poly.pdbx_strand_id
1 'polypeptide(L)' 'MRKNRVILSSEKINKAMKSVEASLAVEGLRPSTKGSQISRSYMEGRITSEEAIGQIKKHYKVGR' A
#
# COMPACT_ATOMS: atom_id res chain seq x y z
N MET A 1 -23.26 -3.85 -1.05
CA MET A 1 -21.92 -3.44 -0.55
C MET A 1 -20.90 -4.53 -0.87
N ARG A 2 -19.79 -4.23 -1.55
CA ARG A 2 -18.70 -5.21 -1.77
C ARG A 2 -18.00 -5.44 -0.43
N LYS A 3 -18.16 -6.63 0.15
CA LYS A 3 -17.90 -6.95 1.57
C LYS A 3 -16.41 -6.91 2.03
N ASN A 4 -15.45 -6.54 1.18
CA ASN A 4 -14.01 -6.70 1.45
C ASN A 4 -13.16 -5.41 1.30
N ARG A 5 -13.74 -4.22 1.51
CA ARG A 5 -12.99 -2.96 1.41
C ARG A 5 -12.61 -2.43 2.79
N VAL A 6 -11.32 -2.20 3.01
CA VAL A 6 -10.80 -1.51 4.19
C VAL A 6 -11.00 -0.02 3.99
N ILE A 7 -11.65 0.66 4.93
CA ILE A 7 -11.84 2.12 4.87
C ILE A 7 -11.26 2.70 6.16
N LEU A 8 -10.04 3.21 6.08
CA LEU A 8 -9.39 3.93 7.17
C LEU A 8 -9.58 5.44 7.00
N SER A 9 -9.54 6.18 8.11
CA SER A 9 -9.46 7.63 8.06
C SER A 9 -8.11 8.09 7.50
N SER A 10 -8.06 9.25 6.86
CA SER A 10 -6.82 9.81 6.30
C SER A 10 -5.70 9.92 7.35
N GLU A 11 -6.04 10.21 8.60
CA GLU A 11 -5.09 10.23 9.73
C GLU A 11 -4.47 8.85 9.98
N LYS A 12 -5.30 7.80 10.08
CA LYS A 12 -4.83 6.41 10.26
C LYS A 12 -3.97 5.96 9.09
N ILE A 13 -4.34 6.34 7.86
CA ILE A 13 -3.55 6.05 6.65
C ILE A 13 -2.19 6.73 6.72
N ASN A 14 -2.16 8.02 7.04
CA ASN A 14 -0.90 8.77 7.14
C ASN A 14 0.01 8.20 8.24
N LYS A 15 -0.56 7.80 9.38
CA LYS A 15 0.18 7.13 10.46
C LYS A 15 0.77 5.80 9.99
N ALA A 16 -0.01 4.96 9.31
CA ALA A 16 0.45 3.69 8.77
C ALA A 16 1.58 3.88 7.72
N MET A 17 1.40 4.81 6.79
CA MET A 17 2.39 5.13 5.76
C MET A 17 3.71 5.62 6.36
N LYS A 18 3.65 6.53 7.35
CA LYS A 18 4.85 7.01 8.07
C LYS A 18 5.54 5.89 8.84
N SER A 19 4.78 4.98 9.44
CA SER A 19 5.35 3.82 10.14
C SER A 19 6.14 2.92 9.18
N VAL A 20 5.58 2.64 7.99
CA VAL A 20 6.26 1.84 6.96
C VAL A 20 7.52 2.55 6.46
N GLU A 21 7.43 3.86 6.19
CA GLU A 21 8.59 4.66 5.78
C GLU A 21 9.71 4.62 6.83
N ALA A 22 9.37 4.78 8.11
CA ALA A 22 10.34 4.69 9.19
C ALA A 22 11.00 3.31 9.27
N SER A 23 10.22 2.22 9.15
CA SER A 23 10.75 0.85 9.15
C SER A 23 11.71 0.61 7.99
N LEU A 24 11.38 1.08 6.78
CA LEU A 24 12.27 0.95 5.63
C LEU A 24 13.52 1.82 5.77
N ALA A 25 13.39 3.02 6.33
CA ALA A 25 14.51 3.94 6.53
C ALA A 25 15.57 3.37 7.50
N VAL A 26 15.16 2.61 8.52
CA VAL A 26 16.07 1.89 9.42
C VAL A 26 16.98 0.93 8.65
N GLU A 27 16.47 0.34 7.57
CA GLU A 27 17.23 -0.56 6.69
C GLU A 27 17.94 0.18 5.54
N GLY A 28 17.93 1.52 5.52
CA GLY A 28 18.48 2.33 4.43
C GLY A 28 17.65 2.28 3.14
N LEU A 29 16.42 1.78 3.21
CA LEU A 29 15.50 1.64 2.09
C LEU A 29 14.48 2.78 2.05
N ARG A 30 13.79 2.92 0.91
CA ARG A 30 12.66 3.84 0.76
C ARG A 30 11.48 3.15 0.10
N PRO A 31 10.23 3.45 0.51
CA PRO A 31 9.06 2.98 -0.21
C PRO A 31 9.08 3.46 -1.66
N SER A 32 8.70 2.60 -2.58
CA SER A 32 8.47 3.03 -3.96
C SER A 32 7.23 3.92 -4.05
N THR A 33 7.26 4.90 -4.97
CA THR A 33 6.09 5.78 -5.22
C THR A 33 4.87 4.95 -5.62
N LYS A 34 5.04 3.96 -6.50
CA LYS A 34 3.93 3.13 -6.97
C LYS A 34 3.39 2.21 -5.88
N GLY A 35 4.27 1.58 -5.09
CA GLY A 35 3.86 0.77 -3.93
C GLY A 35 3.05 1.60 -2.93
N SER A 36 3.51 2.83 -2.65
CA SER A 36 2.82 3.76 -1.75
C SER A 36 1.41 4.13 -2.23
N GLN A 37 1.25 4.38 -3.53
CA GLN A 37 -0.04 4.67 -4.14
C GLN A 37 -1.02 3.50 -4.07
N ILE A 38 -0.53 2.27 -4.30
CA ILE A 38 -1.35 1.05 -4.21
C ILE A 38 -1.80 0.83 -2.76
N SER A 39 -0.87 0.92 -1.80
CA SER A 39 -1.17 0.76 -0.38
C SER A 39 -2.18 1.78 0.12
N ARG A 40 -2.06 3.06 -0.30
CA ARG A 40 -3.05 4.10 0.02
C ARG A 40 -4.42 3.76 -0.57
N SER A 41 -4.48 3.37 -1.85
CA SER A 41 -5.74 3.05 -2.52
C SER A 41 -6.47 1.87 -1.86
N TYR A 42 -5.72 0.88 -1.36
CA TYR A 42 -6.25 -0.23 -0.56
C TYR A 42 -6.83 0.24 0.77
N MET A 43 -6.08 1.04 1.52
CA MET A 43 -6.52 1.55 2.84
C MET A 43 -7.68 2.55 2.76
N GLU A 44 -7.83 3.26 1.63
CA GLU A 44 -8.97 4.12 1.30
C GLU A 44 -10.19 3.32 0.80
N GLY A 45 -10.05 2.00 0.62
CA GLY A 45 -11.14 1.12 0.16
C GLY A 45 -11.49 1.31 -1.31
N ARG A 46 -10.63 1.99 -2.10
CA ARG A 46 -10.82 2.14 -3.54
C ARG A 46 -10.62 0.82 -4.27
N ILE A 47 -9.69 0.00 -3.77
CA ILE A 47 -9.38 -1.34 -4.27
C ILE A 47 -9.46 -2.38 -3.14
N THR A 48 -9.67 -3.65 -3.48
CA THR A 48 -9.58 -4.77 -2.52
C THR A 48 -8.13 -5.18 -2.27
N SER A 49 -7.91 -6.05 -1.28
CA SER A 49 -6.61 -6.66 -1.02
C SER A 49 -6.12 -7.49 -2.20
N GLU A 50 -7.01 -8.26 -2.85
CA GLU A 50 -6.66 -9.07 -4.04
C GLU A 50 -6.21 -8.17 -5.20
N GLU A 51 -6.92 -7.07 -5.44
CA GLU A 51 -6.57 -6.09 -6.47
C GLU A 51 -5.23 -5.42 -6.16
N ALA A 52 -4.97 -5.05 -4.90
CA ALA A 52 -3.70 -4.47 -4.47
C ALA A 52 -2.52 -5.43 -4.70
N ILE A 53 -2.67 -6.70 -4.28
CA ILE A 53 -1.66 -7.75 -4.48
C ILE A 53 -1.43 -7.99 -5.98
N GLY A 54 -2.51 -8.03 -6.77
CA GLY A 54 -2.43 -8.16 -8.23
C GLY A 54 -1.63 -7.04 -8.88
N GLN A 55 -1.87 -5.78 -8.47
CA GLN A 55 -1.12 -4.63 -8.98
C GLN A 55 0.36 -4.66 -8.57
N ILE A 56 0.66 -5.01 -7.32
CA ILE A 56 2.04 -5.16 -6.83
C ILE A 56 2.76 -6.24 -7.65
N LYS A 57 2.14 -7.43 -7.80
CA LYS A 57 2.72 -8.52 -8.60
C LYS A 57 2.93 -8.07 -10.05
N LYS A 58 1.97 -7.43 -10.69
CA LYS A 58 2.11 -6.97 -12.08
C LYS A 58 3.25 -5.97 -12.25
N HIS A 59 3.40 -5.05 -11.30
CA HIS A 59 4.39 -3.97 -11.41
C HIS A 59 5.81 -4.42 -11.02
N TYR A 60 5.94 -5.37 -10.09
CA TYR A 60 7.23 -5.80 -9.55
C TYR A 60 7.66 -7.23 -9.94
N LYS A 61 6.81 -8.04 -10.61
CA LYS A 61 7.21 -9.34 -11.20
C LYS A 61 7.83 -9.24 -12.60
N VAL A 62 8.29 -8.07 -13.04
CA VAL A 62 9.19 -8.01 -14.21
C VAL A 62 10.62 -7.99 -13.69
N GLY A 63 11.12 -9.15 -13.26
CA GLY A 63 12.51 -9.26 -12.77
C GLY A 63 12.78 -10.43 -11.84
N ARG A 64 12.57 -11.66 -12.30
CA ARG A 64 13.43 -12.84 -12.12
C ARG A 64 12.83 -14.01 -12.88
#